data_AF-A0A2S7U928-F1
#
_entry.id   AF-A0A2S7U928-F1
#
_cell.length_a   1.000
_cell.length_b   1.000
_cell.length_c   1.000
_cell.angle_alpha   90.00
_cell.angle_beta   90.00
_cell.angle_gamma   90.00
#
_symmetry.space_group_name_H-M   'P 1'
#
loop_
_entity.id
_entity.type
_entity.pdbx_description
1 polymer ?
#
loop_
_entity_poly.entity_id
_entity_poly.type
_entity_poly.pdbx_seq_one_letter_code
_entity_poly.pdbx_strand_id
1 'polypeptide(L)'
;MFQKIKKNKDVILVNAVFLALGIGLYYWSDRIEIFAATIATGISLSIAFMQSKIQDDRMFQELFTDFNKKYDTEFRNQLDDIVDKHKNSVETITDDDEELIVRYFNLCAEEYLWRRKYRIPDEVWKAWENGMIYYLNVPVINNILIKQKAQFDSYYGLFTHLKNKVDNL
;
A
#
# COMPACT_ATOMS: atom_id res chain seq x y z
N MET A 1 20.28 -19.03 -8.14
CA MET A 1 19.97 -20.04 -7.09
C MET A 1 19.80 -19.40 -5.71
N PHE A 2 20.78 -18.63 -5.22
CA PHE A 2 20.73 -17.97 -3.90
C PHE A 2 19.54 -17.02 -3.66
N GLN A 3 19.13 -16.22 -4.65
CA GLN A 3 17.95 -15.34 -4.51
C GLN A 3 16.63 -16.10 -4.33
N LYS A 4 16.44 -17.21 -5.06
CA LYS A 4 15.25 -18.07 -4.89
C LYS A 4 15.20 -18.72 -3.51
N ILE A 5 16.37 -19.16 -3.02
CA ILE A 5 16.50 -19.70 -1.65
C ILE A 5 16.16 -18.60 -0.63
N LYS A 6 16.63 -17.37 -0.83
CA LYS A 6 16.33 -16.24 0.07
C LYS A 6 14.84 -15.86 0.09
N LYS A 7 14.15 -15.92 -1.05
CA LYS A 7 12.72 -15.59 -1.17
C LYS A 7 11.82 -16.62 -0.47
N ASN A 8 12.22 -17.90 -0.47
CA ASN A 8 11.40 -19.02 0.01
C ASN A 8 11.91 -19.65 1.31
N LYS A 9 12.74 -18.92 2.10
CA LYS A 9 13.34 -19.45 3.33
C LYS A 9 12.30 -20.02 4.29
N ASP A 10 11.17 -19.35 4.46
CA ASP A 10 10.12 -19.76 5.40
C ASP A 10 9.53 -21.12 5.01
N VAL A 11 9.28 -21.32 3.72
CA VAL A 11 8.76 -22.60 3.19
C VAL A 11 9.80 -23.71 3.35
N ILE A 12 11.07 -23.43 3.08
CA ILE A 12 12.16 -24.39 3.26
C ILE A 12 12.28 -24.77 4.75
N LEU A 13 12.20 -23.80 5.65
CA LEU A 13 12.26 -24.01 7.09
C LEU A 13 11.09 -24.86 7.59
N VAL A 14 9.86 -24.55 7.18
CA VAL A 14 8.68 -25.33 7.53
C VAL A 14 8.85 -26.79 7.08
N ASN A 15 9.20 -27.04 5.82
CA ASN A 15 9.38 -28.41 5.35
C ASN A 15 10.53 -29.14 6.05
N ALA A 16 11.65 -28.46 6.35
CA ALA A 16 12.76 -29.06 7.09
C ALA A 16 12.36 -29.46 8.52
N VAL A 17 11.59 -28.60 9.20
CA VAL A 17 11.07 -28.87 10.55
C VAL A 17 10.12 -30.07 10.52
N PHE A 18 9.14 -30.08 9.60
CA PHE A 18 8.19 -31.18 9.50
C PHE A 18 8.83 -32.50 9.05
N LEU A 19 9.89 -32.45 8.24
CA LEU A 19 10.68 -33.63 7.92
C LEU A 19 11.41 -34.18 9.14
N ALA A 20 12.10 -33.34 9.90
CA ALA A 20 12.79 -33.75 11.13
C ALA A 20 11.81 -34.32 12.17
N LEU A 21 10.66 -33.66 12.35
CA LEU A 21 9.58 -34.12 13.22
C LEU A 21 9.01 -35.46 12.74
N GLY A 22 8.75 -35.60 11.45
CA GLY A 22 8.27 -36.85 10.87
C GLY A 22 9.22 -38.00 11.16
N ILE A 23 10.52 -37.80 10.92
CA ILE A 23 11.56 -38.80 11.21
C ILE A 23 11.57 -39.15 12.70
N GLY A 24 11.57 -38.15 13.60
CA GLY A 24 11.58 -38.40 15.05
C GLY A 24 10.34 -39.18 15.52
N LEU A 25 9.15 -38.82 15.02
CA LEU A 25 7.91 -39.52 15.35
C LEU A 25 7.87 -40.93 14.77
N TYR A 26 8.44 -41.15 13.58
CA TYR A 26 8.57 -42.49 13.01
C TYR A 26 9.42 -43.39 13.91
N TYR A 27 10.60 -42.94 14.34
CA TYR A 27 11.47 -43.73 15.23
C TYR A 27 10.83 -44.03 16.60
N TRP A 28 9.94 -43.18 17.09
CA TRP A 28 9.26 -43.40 18.36
C TRP A 28 8.04 -44.33 18.25
N SER A 29 7.30 -44.23 17.15
CA SER A 29 6.02 -44.94 16.99
C SER A 29 6.10 -46.21 16.14
N ASP A 30 7.11 -46.33 15.28
CA ASP A 30 7.25 -47.33 14.23
C ASP A 30 6.05 -47.38 13.25
N ARG A 31 5.30 -46.28 13.14
CA ARG A 31 4.12 -46.16 12.26
C ARG A 31 4.40 -45.22 11.10
N ILE A 32 4.40 -45.79 9.89
CA ILE A 32 4.62 -45.02 8.65
C ILE A 32 3.49 -44.01 8.37
N GLU A 33 2.28 -44.27 8.88
CA GLU A 33 1.14 -43.37 8.74
C GLU A 33 1.37 -42.04 9.47
N ILE A 34 2.03 -42.08 10.63
CA ILE A 34 2.37 -40.88 11.40
C ILE A 34 3.42 -40.05 10.67
N PHE A 35 4.41 -40.72 10.06
CA PHE A 35 5.39 -40.06 9.19
C PHE A 35 4.68 -39.37 8.02
N ALA A 36 3.86 -40.12 7.26
CA ALA A 36 3.15 -39.62 6.09
C ALA A 36 2.22 -38.44 6.43
N ALA A 37 1.45 -38.54 7.53
CA ALA A 37 0.56 -37.47 8.00
C ALA A 37 1.33 -36.20 8.39
N THR A 38 2.49 -36.35 9.02
CA THR A 38 3.35 -35.23 9.41
C THR A 38 3.90 -34.51 8.18
N ILE A 39 4.40 -35.26 7.19
CA ILE A 39 4.88 -34.68 5.92
C ILE A 39 3.74 -33.99 5.17
N ALA A 40 2.57 -34.63 5.07
CA ALA A 40 1.40 -34.04 4.42
C ALA A 40 1.01 -32.70 5.06
N THR A 41 1.04 -32.63 6.40
CA THR A 41 0.74 -31.39 7.14
C THR A 41 1.77 -30.29 6.84
N GLY A 42 3.06 -30.63 6.81
CA GLY A 42 4.13 -29.69 6.43
C GLY A 42 3.96 -29.12 5.02
N ILE A 43 3.56 -29.97 4.06
CA ILE A 43 3.25 -29.57 2.69
C ILE A 43 2.03 -28.65 2.67
N SER A 44 0.94 -29.01 3.36
CA SER A 44 -0.28 -28.20 3.42
C SER A 44 -0.02 -26.80 4.00
N LEU A 45 0.73 -26.70 5.09
CA LEU A 45 1.13 -25.41 5.68
C LEU A 45 2.00 -24.60 4.72
N SER A 46 2.93 -25.25 4.03
CA SER A 46 3.77 -24.61 3.02
C SER A 46 2.94 -23.99 1.89
N ILE A 47 1.96 -24.74 1.38
CA ILE A 47 1.03 -24.25 0.35
C ILE A 47 0.23 -23.06 0.87
N ALA A 48 -0.30 -23.14 2.09
CA ALA A 48 -1.06 -22.04 2.70
C ALA A 48 -0.23 -20.75 2.82
N PHE A 49 1.02 -20.85 3.28
CA PHE A 49 1.90 -19.67 3.35
C PHE A 49 2.22 -19.08 1.97
N MET A 50 2.48 -19.92 0.97
CA MET A 50 2.70 -19.44 -0.40
C MET A 50 1.46 -18.77 -0.97
N GLN A 51 0.27 -19.33 -0.73
CA GLN A 51 -1.00 -18.74 -1.16
C GLN A 51 -1.25 -17.38 -0.50
N SER A 52 -0.98 -17.24 0.80
CA SER A 52 -1.07 -15.95 1.50
C SER A 52 -0.18 -14.90 0.85
N LYS A 53 1.09 -15.24 0.56
CA LYS A 53 2.02 -14.31 -0.13
C LYS A 53 1.52 -13.90 -1.51
N ILE A 54 0.98 -14.85 -2.28
CA ILE A 54 0.41 -14.57 -3.60
C ILE A 54 -0.82 -13.65 -3.48
N GLN A 55 -1.66 -13.84 -2.48
CA GLN A 55 -2.83 -12.97 -2.24
C GLN A 55 -2.39 -11.55 -1.86
N ASP A 56 -1.37 -11.41 -1.02
CA ASP A 56 -0.81 -10.11 -0.65
C ASP A 56 -0.22 -9.40 -1.89
N ASP A 57 0.56 -10.10 -2.72
CA ASP A 57 1.13 -9.57 -3.97
C ASP A 57 0.02 -9.14 -4.95
N ARG A 58 -1.05 -9.95 -5.08
CA ARG A 58 -2.21 -9.61 -5.94
C ARG A 58 -2.96 -8.38 -5.45
N MET A 59 -3.24 -8.32 -4.15
CA MET A 59 -3.90 -7.16 -3.53
C MET A 59 -3.07 -5.89 -3.75
N PHE A 60 -1.75 -5.96 -3.58
CA PHE A 60 -0.89 -4.84 -3.92
C PHE A 60 -0.98 -4.47 -5.40
N GLN A 61 -0.91 -5.44 -6.31
CA GLN A 61 -0.99 -5.19 -7.75
C GLN A 61 -2.32 -4.52 -8.13
N GLU A 62 -3.45 -4.98 -7.57
CA GLU A 62 -4.77 -4.40 -7.78
C GLU A 62 -4.81 -2.95 -7.30
N LEU A 63 -4.46 -2.69 -6.04
CA LEU A 63 -4.43 -1.34 -5.47
C LEU A 63 -3.50 -0.40 -6.26
N PHE A 64 -2.28 -0.87 -6.59
CA PHE A 64 -1.32 -0.10 -7.37
C PHE A 64 -1.87 0.24 -8.74
N THR A 65 -2.50 -0.72 -9.43
CA THR A 65 -3.05 -0.49 -10.76
C THR A 65 -4.23 0.48 -10.70
N ASP A 66 -5.14 0.29 -9.75
CA ASP A 66 -6.36 1.09 -9.62
C ASP A 66 -6.05 2.54 -9.26
N PHE A 67 -5.16 2.77 -8.29
CA PHE A 67 -4.78 4.13 -7.90
C PHE A 67 -4.03 4.86 -9.00
N ASN A 68 -3.03 4.24 -9.63
CA ASN A 68 -2.31 4.89 -10.73
C ASN A 68 -3.23 5.15 -11.93
N LYS A 69 -4.13 4.22 -12.26
CA LYS A 69 -5.10 4.43 -13.35
C LYS A 69 -6.05 5.58 -13.06
N LYS A 70 -6.59 5.64 -11.84
CA LYS A 70 -7.47 6.73 -11.37
C LYS A 70 -6.72 8.06 -11.42
N TYR A 71 -5.50 8.12 -10.88
CA TYR A 71 -4.63 9.29 -10.96
C TYR A 71 -4.39 9.77 -12.40
N ASP A 72 -3.93 8.87 -13.27
CA ASP A 72 -3.56 9.21 -14.65
C ASP A 72 -4.75 9.64 -15.49
N THR A 73 -5.92 9.04 -15.27
CA THR A 73 -7.13 9.30 -16.08
C THR A 73 -7.87 10.54 -15.60
N GLU A 74 -7.97 10.74 -14.28
CA GLU A 74 -8.86 11.74 -13.70
C GLU A 74 -8.14 12.97 -13.14
N PHE A 75 -6.83 12.92 -12.88
CA PHE A 75 -6.18 13.97 -12.10
C PHE A 75 -4.95 14.56 -12.78
N ARG A 76 -4.04 13.73 -13.31
CA ARG A 76 -2.69 14.16 -13.75
C ARG A 76 -2.70 15.46 -14.56
N ASN A 77 -3.35 15.45 -15.73
CA ASN A 77 -3.31 16.60 -16.63
C ASN A 77 -4.03 17.83 -16.04
N GLN A 78 -5.15 17.62 -15.35
CA GLN A 78 -5.96 18.71 -14.81
C GLN A 78 -5.28 19.37 -13.59
N LEU A 79 -4.64 18.59 -12.73
CA LEU A 79 -3.83 19.12 -11.63
C LEU A 79 -2.65 19.91 -12.19
N ASP A 80 -1.95 19.39 -13.20
CA ASP A 80 -0.84 20.10 -13.84
C ASP A 80 -1.32 21.43 -14.46
N ASP A 81 -2.47 21.43 -15.15
CA ASP A 81 -3.09 22.65 -15.68
C ASP A 81 -3.44 23.67 -14.59
N ILE A 82 -3.98 23.23 -13.44
CA ILE A 82 -4.26 24.11 -12.29
C ILE A 82 -2.96 24.69 -11.74
N VAL A 83 -1.93 23.86 -11.56
CA VAL A 83 -0.63 24.31 -11.06
C VAL A 83 -0.02 25.34 -12.00
N ASP A 84 -0.06 25.11 -13.31
CA ASP A 84 0.52 26.03 -14.29
C ASP A 84 -0.24 27.37 -14.35
N LYS A 85 -1.57 27.34 -14.29
CA LYS A 85 -2.41 28.55 -14.27
C LYS A 85 -2.20 29.40 -13.00
N HIS A 86 -2.02 28.75 -11.85
CA HIS A 86 -2.02 29.42 -10.55
C HIS A 86 -0.65 29.43 -9.85
N LYS A 87 0.42 29.09 -10.57
CA LYS A 87 1.79 28.98 -10.02
C LYS A 87 2.25 30.20 -9.23
N ASN A 88 1.80 31.39 -9.63
CA ASN A 88 2.18 32.68 -9.05
C ASN A 88 0.97 33.54 -8.63
N SER A 89 -0.25 33.00 -8.61
CA SER A 89 -1.45 33.77 -8.28
C SER A 89 -2.33 33.03 -7.28
N VAL A 90 -2.99 33.80 -6.41
CA VAL A 90 -4.05 33.32 -5.51
C VAL A 90 -5.41 33.65 -6.11
N GLU A 91 -5.50 33.74 -7.45
CA GLU A 91 -6.76 34.04 -8.12
C GLU A 91 -7.82 32.99 -7.77
N THR A 92 -9.08 33.43 -7.81
CA THR A 92 -10.23 32.56 -7.61
C THR A 92 -10.23 31.43 -8.63
N ILE A 93 -10.09 30.23 -8.08
CA ILE A 93 -10.23 28.94 -8.74
C ILE A 93 -11.72 28.72 -9.06
N THR A 94 -12.00 27.99 -10.14
CA THR A 94 -13.37 27.61 -10.50
C THR A 94 -13.95 26.58 -9.52
N ASP A 95 -15.27 26.52 -9.39
CA ASP A 95 -15.92 25.51 -8.53
C ASP A 95 -15.55 24.08 -8.98
N ASP A 96 -15.40 23.85 -10.28
CA ASP A 96 -15.00 22.56 -10.86
C ASP A 96 -13.57 22.16 -10.47
N ASP A 97 -12.63 23.10 -10.50
CA ASP A 97 -11.24 22.86 -10.08
C ASP A 97 -11.18 22.60 -8.55
N GLU A 98 -12.00 23.27 -7.74
CA GLU A 98 -12.08 23.03 -6.29
C GLU A 98 -12.61 21.61 -6.01
N GLU A 99 -13.66 21.19 -6.70
CA GLU A 99 -14.19 19.83 -6.60
C GLU A 99 -13.15 18.77 -7.01
N LEU A 100 -12.41 19.01 -8.10
CA LEU A 100 -11.33 18.15 -8.55
C LEU A 100 -10.24 17.98 -7.47
N ILE A 101 -9.84 19.08 -6.83
CA ILE A 101 -8.82 19.06 -5.77
C ILE A 101 -9.33 18.30 -4.54
N VAL A 102 -10.59 18.48 -4.14
CA VAL A 102 -11.19 17.71 -3.05
C VAL A 102 -11.25 16.22 -3.39
N ARG A 103 -11.59 15.85 -4.63
CA ARG A 103 -11.54 14.46 -5.11
C ARG A 103 -10.11 13.90 -5.08
N TYR A 104 -9.11 14.72 -5.40
CA TYR A 104 -7.70 14.33 -5.29
C TYR A 104 -7.31 14.05 -3.83
N PHE A 105 -7.73 14.89 -2.88
CA PHE A 105 -7.48 14.63 -1.46
C PHE A 105 -8.10 13.31 -0.98
N ASN A 106 -9.30 12.98 -1.47
CA ASN A 106 -9.93 11.68 -1.18
C ASN A 106 -9.11 10.51 -1.73
N LEU A 107 -8.58 10.62 -2.96
CA LEU A 107 -7.66 9.62 -3.52
C LEU A 107 -6.42 9.44 -2.64
N CYS A 108 -5.75 10.54 -2.25
CA CYS A 108 -4.57 10.46 -1.39
C CYS A 108 -4.88 9.82 -0.03
N ALA A 109 -6.08 10.07 0.50
CA ALA A 109 -6.52 9.52 1.77
C ALA A 109 -6.82 8.01 1.66
N GLU A 110 -7.42 7.57 0.55
CA GLU A 110 -7.59 6.15 0.22
C GLU A 110 -6.22 5.44 0.14
N GLU A 111 -5.25 6.03 -0.57
CA GLU A 111 -3.88 5.49 -0.66
C GLU A 111 -3.22 5.37 0.72
N TYR A 112 -3.37 6.40 1.58
CA TYR A 112 -2.84 6.38 2.94
C TYR A 112 -3.51 5.32 3.83
N LEU A 113 -4.82 5.11 3.69
CA LEU A 113 -5.53 4.05 4.39
C LEU A 113 -4.92 2.67 4.09
N TRP A 114 -4.63 2.39 2.81
CA TRP A 114 -4.01 1.12 2.42
C TRP A 114 -2.54 1.02 2.82
N ARG A 115 -1.82 2.14 2.84
CA ARG A 115 -0.48 2.20 3.44
C ARG A 115 -0.50 1.86 4.93
N ARG A 116 -1.48 2.34 5.69
CA ARG A 116 -1.64 1.99 7.12
C ARG A 116 -1.98 0.52 7.35
N LYS A 117 -2.58 -0.13 6.35
CA LYS A 117 -2.86 -1.58 6.34
C LYS A 117 -1.67 -2.43 5.84
N TYR A 118 -0.48 -1.83 5.66
CA TYR A 118 0.72 -2.50 5.17
C TYR A 118 0.55 -3.16 3.78
N ARG A 119 -0.37 -2.64 2.96
CA ARG A 119 -0.62 -3.14 1.59
C ARG A 119 0.20 -2.43 0.53
N ILE A 120 0.76 -1.27 0.85
CA ILE A 120 1.59 -0.47 -0.06
C ILE A 120 3.05 -0.55 0.43
N PRO A 121 3.99 -1.04 -0.39
CA PRO A 121 5.41 -1.03 -0.07
C PRO A 121 5.95 0.37 0.22
N ASP A 122 6.92 0.47 1.13
CA ASP A 122 7.45 1.77 1.57
C ASP A 122 8.06 2.60 0.44
N GLU A 123 8.70 1.96 -0.54
CA GLU A 123 9.28 2.65 -1.69
C GLU A 123 8.21 3.28 -2.59
N VAL A 124 7.07 2.59 -2.78
CA VAL A 124 5.93 3.08 -3.55
C VAL A 124 5.25 4.21 -2.80
N TRP A 125 4.99 4.02 -1.50
CA TRP A 125 4.39 5.07 -0.67
C TRP A 125 5.23 6.33 -0.67
N LYS A 126 6.56 6.21 -0.55
CA LYS A 126 7.45 7.37 -0.58
C LYS A 126 7.34 8.15 -1.90
N ALA A 127 7.19 7.47 -3.04
CA ALA A 127 6.99 8.13 -4.32
C ALA A 127 5.66 8.88 -4.38
N TRP A 128 4.57 8.25 -3.94
CA TRP A 128 3.24 8.86 -3.90
C TRP A 128 3.17 10.04 -2.93
N GLU A 129 3.71 9.87 -1.72
CA GLU A 129 3.78 10.92 -0.69
C GLU A 129 4.53 12.17 -1.19
N ASN A 130 5.63 11.98 -1.92
CA ASN A 130 6.35 13.11 -2.52
C ASN A 130 5.48 13.85 -3.56
N GLY A 131 4.69 13.13 -4.35
CA GLY A 131 3.73 13.73 -5.28
C GLY A 131 2.65 14.52 -4.55
N MET A 132 2.11 13.97 -3.45
CA MET A 132 1.14 14.68 -2.60
C MET A 132 1.74 15.97 -2.05
N ILE A 133 2.95 15.90 -1.48
CA ILE A 133 3.63 17.08 -0.91
C ILE A 133 3.87 18.15 -1.98
N TYR A 134 4.20 17.77 -3.21
CA TYR A 134 4.35 18.71 -4.32
C TYR A 134 3.06 19.51 -4.56
N TYR A 135 1.93 18.83 -4.79
CA TYR A 135 0.65 19.51 -5.07
C TYR A 135 0.12 20.28 -3.85
N LEU A 136 0.21 19.71 -2.64
CA LEU A 136 -0.34 20.33 -1.42
C LEU A 136 0.39 21.60 -0.98
N ASN A 137 1.62 21.83 -1.46
CA ASN A 137 2.36 23.08 -1.22
C ASN A 137 2.10 24.15 -2.30
N VAL A 138 1.32 23.84 -3.35
CA VAL A 138 0.90 24.86 -4.31
C VAL A 138 -0.12 25.79 -3.64
N PRO A 139 0.06 27.13 -3.64
CA PRO A 139 -0.75 28.04 -2.83
C PRO A 139 -2.26 27.90 -3.02
N VAL A 140 -2.73 27.73 -4.26
CA VAL A 140 -4.16 27.59 -4.56
C VAL A 140 -4.76 26.29 -3.99
N ILE A 141 -4.03 25.18 -4.10
CA ILE A 141 -4.42 23.86 -3.56
C ILE A 141 -4.39 23.89 -2.04
N ASN A 142 -3.37 24.53 -1.48
CA ASN A 142 -3.20 24.66 -0.04
C ASN A 142 -4.34 25.46 0.61
N ASN A 143 -4.84 26.51 -0.05
CA ASN A 143 -6.01 27.24 0.45
C ASN A 143 -7.25 26.35 0.58
N ILE A 144 -7.47 25.44 -0.37
CA ILE A 144 -8.58 24.49 -0.32
C ILE A 144 -8.36 23.47 0.79
N LEU A 145 -7.12 23.01 0.98
CA LEU A 145 -6.75 22.16 2.12
C LEU A 145 -7.12 22.81 3.46
N ILE A 146 -6.86 24.12 3.61
CA ILE A 146 -7.24 24.88 4.80
C ILE A 146 -8.77 24.96 4.95
N LYS A 147 -9.53 25.15 3.86
CA LYS A 147 -11.00 25.11 3.90
C LYS A 147 -11.52 23.73 4.36
N GLN A 148 -10.87 22.65 3.93
CA GLN A 148 -11.23 21.27 4.28
C GLN A 148 -10.78 20.86 5.69
N LYS A 149 -10.09 21.74 6.44
CA LYS A 149 -9.57 21.45 7.78
C LYS A 149 -10.65 21.06 8.80
N ALA A 150 -11.90 21.52 8.62
CA ALA A 150 -13.01 21.09 9.47
C ALA A 150 -13.40 19.61 9.27
N GLN A 151 -13.04 19.02 8.12
CA GLN A 151 -13.32 17.63 7.75
C GLN A 151 -12.08 16.73 7.87
N PHE A 152 -11.09 17.14 8.67
CA PHE A 152 -9.80 16.47 8.80
C PHE A 152 -9.90 14.97 9.12
N ASP A 153 -10.87 14.60 9.95
CA ASP A 153 -11.12 13.21 10.35
C ASP A 153 -11.67 12.34 9.21
N SER A 154 -12.21 12.95 8.14
CA SER A 154 -12.72 12.25 6.95
C SER A 154 -11.62 11.70 6.03
N TYR A 155 -10.37 12.10 6.25
CA TYR A 155 -9.22 11.72 5.39
C TYR A 155 -8.36 10.61 5.99
N TYR A 156 -8.95 9.74 6.83
CA TYR A 156 -8.29 8.57 7.43
C TYR A 156 -6.97 8.88 8.19
N GLY A 157 -6.79 10.13 8.63
CA GLY A 157 -5.58 10.63 9.29
C GLY A 157 -4.45 11.03 8.35
N LEU A 158 -4.66 11.11 7.03
CA LEU A 158 -3.66 11.53 6.04
C LEU A 158 -3.04 12.87 6.42
N PHE A 159 -3.86 13.87 6.71
CA PHE A 159 -3.35 15.21 6.99
C PHE A 159 -2.62 15.29 8.33
N THR A 160 -2.97 14.46 9.33
CA THR A 160 -2.16 14.31 10.55
C THR A 160 -0.76 13.83 10.21
N HIS A 161 -0.66 12.86 9.30
CA HIS A 161 0.59 12.28 8.86
C HIS A 161 1.44 13.25 8.04
N LEU A 162 0.81 14.11 7.24
CA LEU A 162 1.49 15.12 6.41
C LEU A 162 1.78 16.44 7.15
N LYS A 163 1.32 16.61 8.39
CA LYS A 163 1.38 17.88 9.12
C LYS A 163 2.74 18.55 9.14
N ASN A 164 3.81 17.79 9.31
CA ASN A 164 5.18 18.32 9.39
C ASN A 164 5.88 18.41 8.03
N LYS A 165 5.18 18.13 6.92
CA LYS A 165 5.73 18.04 5.56
C LYS A 165 5.10 19.02 4.58
N VAL A 166 4.04 19.71 5.00
CA VAL A 166 3.29 20.69 4.22
C VAL A 166 3.19 21.94 5.07
N ASP A 167 3.60 23.08 4.52
CA ASP A 167 3.92 24.29 5.30
C ASP A 167 2.72 24.85 6.11
N ASN A 168 1.48 24.45 5.79
CA ASN A 168 0.25 25.03 6.35
C ASN A 168 -0.75 24.01 6.96
N LEU A 169 -0.31 22.77 7.25
CA LEU A 169 -1.11 21.76 7.98
C LEU A 169 -0.90 21.84 9.51
#